data_AF-A0AAV6IYR7-F1
#
_entry.id   AF-A0AAV6IYR7-F1
#
_cell.length_a   1.000
_cell.length_b   1.000
_cell.length_c   1.000
_cell.angle_alpha   90.00
_cell.angle_beta   90.00
_cell.angle_gamma   90.00
#
_symmetry.space_group_name_H-M   'P 1'
#
loop_
_entity.id
_entity.type
_entity.pdbx_description
1 polymer ?
#
loop_
_entity_poly.entity_id
_entity_poly.type
_entity_poly.pdbx_seq_one_letter_code
_entity_poly.pdbx_strand_id
1 'polypeptide(L)'
;MAASTGGAMFIKAIDASGNTKDAEYVANLFLQVIKDLGEANVVQIVTDNASNYKAAGVAETRFASSFIMAKRLREVKTSLEKMVMDASWKTYRADGNTLAETKAREVKKCIVDDTFWDQLDYLLSFT
;
A
#
# COMPACT_ATOMS: atom_id res chain seq x y z
N MET A 1 -20.33 -5.65 -0.92
CA MET A 1 -20.99 -6.30 -2.08
C MET A 1 -19.90 -6.63 -3.07
N ALA A 2 -19.88 -7.84 -3.62
CA ALA A 2 -19.09 -8.13 -4.81
C ALA A 2 -20.04 -8.23 -6.01
N ALA A 3 -19.49 -8.10 -7.22
CA ALA A 3 -20.24 -8.21 -8.46
C ALA A 3 -19.75 -9.45 -9.23
N SER A 4 -20.70 -10.20 -9.77
CA SER A 4 -20.47 -11.32 -10.68
C SER A 4 -21.27 -11.11 -11.96
N THR A 5 -21.10 -11.98 -12.96
CA THR A 5 -21.95 -12.02 -14.15
C THR A 5 -23.44 -12.22 -13.84
N GLY A 6 -23.76 -12.82 -12.68
CA GLY A 6 -25.13 -12.99 -12.19
C GLY A 6 -25.65 -11.83 -11.33
N GLY A 7 -24.88 -10.76 -11.16
CA GLY A 7 -25.25 -9.60 -10.36
C GLY A 7 -24.52 -9.54 -9.01
N ALA A 8 -25.11 -8.80 -8.06
CA ALA A 8 -24.53 -8.57 -6.74
C ALA A 8 -24.51 -9.86 -5.92
N MET A 9 -23.39 -10.14 -5.27
CA MET A 9 -23.20 -11.29 -4.40
C MET A 9 -22.77 -10.88 -3.00
N PHE A 10 -23.26 -11.66 -2.03
CA PHE A 10 -22.80 -11.61 -0.66
C PHE A 10 -21.49 -12.37 -0.55
N ILE A 11 -20.48 -11.78 0.09
CA ILE A 11 -19.15 -12.39 0.23
C ILE A 11 -19.03 -13.16 1.54
N LYS A 12 -19.26 -12.50 2.69
CA LYS A 12 -19.01 -13.08 4.01
C LYS A 12 -19.80 -12.35 5.08
N ALA A 13 -20.31 -13.10 6.06
CA ALA A 13 -20.87 -12.60 7.32
C ALA A 13 -19.91 -12.97 8.44
N ILE A 14 -19.67 -12.04 9.36
CA ILE A 14 -18.82 -12.26 10.52
C ILE A 14 -19.65 -11.94 11.75
N ASP A 15 -19.74 -12.90 12.66
CA ASP A 15 -20.33 -12.64 13.97
C ASP A 15 -19.34 -11.84 14.82
N ALA A 16 -19.77 -10.66 15.25
CA ALA A 16 -19.00 -9.76 16.10
C ALA A 16 -19.55 -9.72 17.54
N SER A 17 -20.42 -10.66 17.91
CA SER A 17 -20.90 -10.81 19.27
C SER A 17 -19.74 -11.02 20.25
N GLY A 18 -19.85 -10.45 21.45
CA GLY A 18 -18.79 -10.52 22.47
C GLY A 18 -17.52 -9.70 22.20
N ASN A 19 -17.40 -9.03 21.05
CA ASN A 19 -16.24 -8.21 20.70
C ASN A 19 -16.54 -6.71 20.81
N THR A 20 -15.57 -5.94 21.27
CA THR A 20 -15.62 -4.48 21.16
C THR A 20 -15.36 -4.11 19.71
N LYS A 21 -16.35 -3.47 19.06
CA LYS A 21 -16.25 -3.04 17.65
C LYS A 21 -15.47 -1.72 17.53
N ASP A 22 -14.27 -1.65 18.07
CA ASP A 22 -13.42 -0.49 17.91
C ASP A 22 -12.83 -0.41 16.49
N ALA A 23 -12.07 0.65 16.22
CA ALA A 23 -11.49 0.90 14.90
C ALA A 23 -10.49 -0.18 14.49
N GLU A 24 -9.73 -0.73 15.44
CA GLU A 24 -8.70 -1.73 15.17
C GLU A 24 -9.34 -3.08 14.84
N TYR A 25 -10.34 -3.51 15.61
CA TYR A 25 -11.12 -4.71 15.34
C TYR A 25 -11.74 -4.64 13.94
N VAL A 26 -12.41 -3.53 13.62
CA VAL A 26 -13.06 -3.35 12.31
C VAL A 26 -12.04 -3.32 11.17
N ALA A 27 -10.90 -2.65 11.34
CA ALA A 27 -9.82 -2.63 10.34
C ALA A 27 -9.28 -4.04 10.07
N ASN A 28 -9.01 -4.83 11.11
CA ASN A 28 -8.54 -6.20 10.98
C ASN A 28 -9.53 -7.11 10.22
N LEU A 29 -10.85 -6.90 10.40
CA LEU A 29 -11.86 -7.60 9.61
C LEU A 29 -11.79 -7.23 8.12
N PHE A 30 -11.59 -5.96 7.81
CA PHE A 30 -11.43 -5.49 6.42
C PHE A 30 -10.17 -6.09 5.77
N LEU A 31 -9.03 -6.09 6.46
CA LEU A 31 -7.80 -6.72 5.96
C LEU A 31 -7.99 -8.20 5.65
N GLN A 32 -8.62 -8.95 6.55
CA GLN A 32 -8.90 -10.37 6.30
C GLN A 32 -9.73 -10.55 5.02
N VAL A 33 -10.80 -9.77 4.85
CA VAL A 33 -11.66 -9.88 3.67
C VAL A 33 -10.91 -9.47 2.40
N ILE A 34 -10.08 -8.41 2.45
CA ILE A 34 -9.26 -8.01 1.31
C ILE A 34 -8.28 -9.11 0.92
N LYS A 35 -7.60 -9.72 1.90
CA LYS A 35 -6.67 -10.82 1.65
C LYS A 35 -7.37 -12.05 1.06
N ASP A 36 -8.52 -12.43 1.63
CA ASP A 36 -9.34 -13.55 1.13
C ASP A 36 -9.78 -13.33 -0.33
N LEU A 37 -10.13 -12.10 -0.71
CA LEU A 37 -10.56 -11.76 -2.07
C LEU A 37 -9.39 -11.50 -3.03
N GLY A 38 -8.21 -11.16 -2.49
CA GLY A 38 -7.10 -10.58 -3.23
C GLY A 38 -7.29 -9.09 -3.48
N GLU A 39 -6.27 -8.28 -3.16
CA GLU A 39 -6.31 -6.81 -3.24
C GLU A 39 -6.72 -6.28 -4.63
N ALA A 40 -6.28 -6.95 -5.70
CA ALA A 40 -6.60 -6.56 -7.07
C ALA A 40 -8.10 -6.67 -7.41
N ASN A 41 -8.86 -7.40 -6.60
CA ASN A 41 -10.30 -7.61 -6.78
C ASN A 41 -11.16 -6.68 -5.91
N VAL A 42 -10.54 -5.80 -5.12
CA VAL A 42 -11.23 -4.84 -4.24
C VAL A 42 -11.10 -3.43 -4.82
N VAL A 43 -12.21 -2.89 -5.31
CA VAL A 43 -12.26 -1.51 -5.85
C VAL A 43 -12.43 -0.48 -4.74
N GLN A 44 -13.33 -0.76 -3.78
CA GLN A 44 -13.67 0.18 -2.73
C GLN A 44 -14.32 -0.53 -1.54
N ILE A 45 -14.04 -0.04 -0.33
CA ILE A 45 -14.77 -0.38 0.88
C ILE A 45 -15.72 0.78 1.19
N VAL A 46 -17.00 0.47 1.35
CA VAL A 46 -18.04 1.42 1.75
C VAL A 46 -18.54 1.01 3.13
N THR A 47 -18.38 1.89 4.11
CA THR A 47 -18.80 1.69 5.49
C THR A 47 -19.82 2.74 5.89
N ASP A 48 -20.50 2.53 7.02
CA ASP A 48 -21.26 3.61 7.64
C ASP A 48 -20.34 4.70 8.22
N ASN A 49 -20.95 5.79 8.70
CA ASN A 49 -20.25 6.97 9.24
C ASN A 49 -20.08 6.94 10.78
N ALA A 50 -20.32 5.79 11.45
CA ALA A 50 -20.03 5.71 12.87
C ALA A 50 -18.51 5.85 13.12
N SER A 51 -18.14 6.39 14.27
CA SER A 51 -16.77 6.86 14.54
C SER A 51 -15.71 5.77 14.42
N ASN A 52 -16.03 4.57 14.90
CA ASN A 52 -15.22 3.36 14.77
C ASN A 52 -15.00 2.94 13.31
N TYR A 53 -16.05 2.92 12.48
CA TYR A 53 -15.95 2.55 11.06
C TYR A 53 -15.23 3.62 10.24
N LYS A 54 -15.43 4.90 10.54
CA LYS A 54 -14.70 6.00 9.93
C LYS A 54 -13.20 5.92 10.23
N ALA A 55 -12.85 5.64 11.49
CA ALA A 55 -11.45 5.47 11.89
C ALA A 55 -10.81 4.23 11.23
N ALA A 56 -11.53 3.11 11.19
CA ALA A 56 -11.07 1.89 10.51
C ALA A 56 -10.87 2.11 9.00
N GLY A 57 -11.83 2.75 8.32
CA GLY A 57 -11.75 3.00 6.88
C GLY A 57 -10.55 3.87 6.48
N VAL A 58 -10.17 4.84 7.32
CA VAL A 58 -8.96 5.67 7.10
C VAL A 58 -7.68 4.88 7.31
N ALA A 59 -7.63 4.00 8.32
CA ALA A 59 -6.47 3.13 8.56
C ALA A 59 -6.29 2.14 7.39
N GLU A 60 -7.36 1.50 6.96
CA GLU A 60 -7.37 0.50 5.88
C GLU A 60 -7.02 1.08 4.51
N THR A 61 -7.63 2.21 4.12
CA THR A 61 -7.33 2.81 2.81
C THR A 61 -5.89 3.27 2.71
N ARG A 62 -5.30 3.77 3.81
CA ARG A 62 -3.88 4.10 3.86
C ARG A 62 -3.00 2.86 3.87
N PHE A 63 -3.42 1.78 4.53
CA PHE A 63 -2.70 0.52 4.55
C PHE A 63 -2.67 -0.14 3.17
N ALA A 64 -3.83 -0.33 2.53
CA ALA A 64 -3.96 -0.91 1.21
C ALA A 64 -3.26 -0.07 0.12
N SER A 65 -3.42 1.27 0.15
CA SER A 65 -2.70 2.13 -0.80
C SER A 65 -1.19 2.10 -0.58
N SER A 66 -0.71 2.10 0.67
CA SER A 66 0.72 1.98 0.95
C SER A 66 1.29 0.63 0.49
N PHE A 67 0.52 -0.46 0.66
CA PHE A 67 0.92 -1.80 0.27
C PHE A 67 0.94 -1.98 -1.26
N ILE A 68 -0.12 -1.54 -1.95
CA ILE A 68 -0.15 -1.53 -3.41
C ILE A 68 1.00 -0.68 -3.95
N MET A 69 1.25 0.49 -3.36
CA MET A 69 2.39 1.33 -3.75
C MET A 69 3.73 0.64 -3.49
N ALA A 70 3.90 -0.08 -2.38
CA ALA A 70 5.09 -0.88 -2.09
C ALA A 70 5.29 -2.01 -3.12
N LYS A 71 4.23 -2.72 -3.49
CA LYS A 71 4.27 -3.76 -4.52
C LYS A 71 4.64 -3.19 -5.89
N ARG A 72 4.02 -2.07 -6.29
CA ARG A 72 4.38 -1.34 -7.52
C ARG A 72 5.82 -0.88 -7.50
N LEU A 73 6.29 -0.33 -6.39
CA LEU A 73 7.67 0.10 -6.20
C LEU A 73 8.65 -1.06 -6.40
N ARG A 74 8.32 -2.24 -5.86
CA ARG A 74 9.10 -3.46 -6.04
C ARG A 74 9.11 -3.94 -7.48
N GLU A 75 7.96 -3.95 -8.16
CA GLU A 75 7.85 -4.32 -9.59
C GLU A 75 8.74 -3.46 -10.50
N VAL A 76 8.96 -2.19 -10.14
CA VAL A 76 9.79 -1.26 -10.93
C VAL A 76 11.25 -1.12 -10.45
N LYS A 77 11.70 -1.93 -9.47
CA LYS A 77 13.07 -1.85 -8.87
C LYS A 77 14.16 -1.70 -9.94
N THR A 78 14.23 -2.63 -10.88
CA THR A 78 15.28 -2.65 -11.91
C THR A 78 15.28 -1.39 -12.79
N SER A 79 14.11 -0.87 -13.13
CA SER A 79 14.00 0.36 -13.91
C SER A 79 14.43 1.59 -13.10
N LEU A 80 14.09 1.63 -11.81
CA LEU A 80 14.53 2.69 -10.89
C LEU A 80 16.05 2.68 -10.69
N GLU A 81 16.66 1.50 -10.50
CA GLU A 81 18.11 1.36 -10.38
C GLU A 81 18.82 1.88 -11.62
N LYS A 82 18.39 1.44 -12.81
CA LYS A 82 18.93 1.94 -14.09
C LYS A 82 18.80 3.46 -14.19
N MET A 83 17.63 4.01 -13.84
CA MET A 83 17.38 5.45 -13.87
C MET A 83 18.33 6.23 -12.95
N VAL A 84 18.51 5.82 -11.69
CA VAL A 84 19.39 6.55 -10.74
C VAL A 84 20.89 6.35 -10.98
N MET A 85 21.24 5.34 -11.78
CA MET A 85 22.62 5.05 -12.20
C MET A 85 22.99 5.69 -13.54
N ASP A 86 22.02 6.15 -14.32
CA ASP A 86 22.25 6.81 -15.61
C ASP A 86 23.10 8.09 -15.45
N ALA A 87 24.01 8.35 -16.40
CA ALA A 87 24.83 9.56 -16.38
C ALA A 87 23.98 10.84 -16.45
N SER A 88 22.84 10.77 -17.15
CA SER A 88 21.86 11.84 -17.29
C SER A 88 21.10 12.11 -15.98
N TRP A 89 21.10 11.18 -15.01
CA TRP A 89 20.55 11.46 -13.68
C TRP A 89 21.29 12.61 -12.97
N LYS A 90 22.55 12.88 -13.36
CA LYS A 90 23.33 14.02 -12.87
C LYS A 90 22.82 15.35 -13.41
N THR A 91 22.17 15.38 -14.58
CA THR A 91 21.66 16.63 -15.19
C THR A 91 20.40 17.11 -14.48
N TYR A 92 19.57 16.20 -13.94
CA TYR A 92 18.43 16.52 -13.07
C TYR A 92 18.80 17.25 -11.77
N ARG A 93 20.09 17.25 -11.42
CA ARG A 93 20.63 17.82 -10.19
C ARG A 93 21.32 19.17 -10.42
N ALA A 94 21.35 19.68 -11.66
CA ALA A 94 22.25 20.76 -12.07
C ALA A 94 21.72 22.19 -11.82
N ASP A 95 20.46 22.37 -11.40
CA ASP A 95 19.82 23.70 -11.34
C ASP A 95 20.20 24.55 -10.11
N GLY A 96 21.25 24.17 -9.36
CA GLY A 96 21.76 24.94 -8.22
C GLY A 96 20.89 24.91 -6.95
N ASN A 97 19.80 24.14 -6.94
CA ASN A 97 18.97 23.93 -5.76
C ASN A 97 19.56 22.81 -4.87
N THR A 98 20.26 23.21 -3.82
CA THR A 98 20.91 22.31 -2.84
C THR A 98 19.95 21.34 -2.15
N LEU A 99 18.67 21.70 -1.98
CA LEU A 99 17.67 20.83 -1.38
C LEU A 99 17.24 19.72 -2.34
N ALA A 100 17.03 20.05 -3.62
CA ALA A 100 16.68 19.07 -4.65
C ALA A 100 17.83 18.08 -4.87
N GLU A 101 19.07 18.57 -4.86
CA GLU A 101 20.26 17.71 -4.89
C GLU A 101 20.34 16.76 -3.68
N THR A 102 20.08 17.28 -2.48
CA THR A 102 20.13 16.49 -1.25
C THR A 102 19.08 15.37 -1.29
N LYS A 103 17.84 15.69 -1.64
CA LYS A 103 16.76 14.71 -1.81
C LYS A 103 17.07 13.67 -2.89
N ALA A 104 17.62 14.10 -4.03
CA ALA A 104 18.00 13.17 -5.10
C ALA A 104 19.15 12.24 -4.70
N ARG A 105 20.02 12.63 -3.76
CA ARG A 105 21.05 11.76 -3.17
C ARG A 105 20.43 10.76 -2.21
N GLU A 106 19.51 11.18 -1.36
CA GLU A 106 18.77 10.29 -0.44
C GLU A 106 17.97 9.24 -1.20
N VAL A 107 17.22 9.66 -2.23
CA VAL A 107 16.47 8.74 -3.10
C VAL A 107 17.40 7.73 -3.78
N LYS A 108 18.53 8.20 -4.31
CA LYS A 108 19.52 7.29 -4.91
C LYS A 108 20.07 6.31 -3.87
N LYS A 109 20.41 6.77 -2.67
CA LYS A 109 20.91 5.91 -1.59
C LYS A 109 19.90 4.83 -1.22
N CYS A 110 18.62 5.19 -1.12
CA CYS A 110 17.54 4.25 -0.84
C CYS A 110 17.36 3.21 -1.96
N ILE A 111 17.30 3.65 -3.22
CA ILE A 111 17.06 2.75 -4.37
C ILE A 111 18.20 1.76 -4.60
N VAL A 112 19.44 2.10 -4.25
CA VAL A 112 20.59 1.18 -4.41
C VAL A 112 20.93 0.40 -3.14
N ASP A 113 20.16 0.56 -2.06
CA ASP A 113 20.36 -0.17 -0.80
C ASP A 113 19.57 -1.49 -0.84
N ASP A 114 20.28 -2.61 -0.94
CA ASP A 114 19.66 -3.92 -0.91
C ASP A 114 18.93 -4.19 0.41
N THR A 115 19.38 -3.62 1.53
CA THR A 115 18.71 -3.76 2.84
C THR A 115 17.30 -3.17 2.82
N PHE A 116 17.12 -2.02 2.15
CA PHE A 116 15.81 -1.42 1.96
C PHE A 116 14.88 -2.35 1.18
N TRP A 117 15.41 -2.96 0.12
CA TRP A 117 14.66 -3.90 -0.70
C TRP A 117 14.33 -5.20 0.01
N ASP A 118 15.24 -5.73 0.82
CA ASP A 118 15.01 -6.92 1.65
C ASP A 118 13.94 -6.67 2.71
N GLN A 119 13.95 -5.48 3.33
CA GLN A 119 12.88 -5.06 4.25
C GLN A 119 11.54 -4.92 3.53
N LEU A 120 11.54 -4.39 2.31
CA LEU A 120 10.34 -4.30 1.49
C LEU A 120 9.83 -5.70 1.11
N ASP A 121 10.71 -6.61 0.73
CA ASP A 121 10.35 -8.00 0.40
C ASP A 121 9.80 -8.74 1.63
N TYR A 122 10.42 -8.54 2.79
CA TYR A 122 9.92 -9.06 4.06
C TYR A 122 8.52 -8.52 4.36
N LEU A 123 8.29 -7.21 4.20
CA LEU A 123 6.97 -6.61 4.37
C LEU A 123 5.94 -7.20 3.39
N LEU A 124 6.32 -7.37 2.13
CA LEU A 124 5.46 -7.95 1.08
C LEU A 124 5.17 -9.45 1.31
N SER A 125 6.00 -10.16 2.08
CA SER A 125 5.80 -11.58 2.37
C SER A 125 4.61 -11.88 3.29
N PHE A 126 4.05 -10.86 3.95
CA PHE A 126 2.89 -10.99 4.84
C PHE A 126 1.52 -10.92 4.12
N THR A 127 1.54 -10.93 2.78
CA THR A 127 0.35 -10.92 1.91
C THR A 127 0.45 -12.01 0.85
#